data_AF-A0A976E3Z1-F1
#
_entry.id   AF-A0A976E3Z1-F1
#
_cell.length_a   1.000
_cell.length_b   1.000
_cell.length_c   1.000
_cell.angle_alpha   90.00
_cell.angle_beta   90.00
_cell.angle_gamma   90.00
#
_symmetry.space_group_name_H-M   'P 1'
#
loop_
_entity.id
_entity.type
_entity.pdbx_description
1 polymer ?
#
loop_
_entity_poly.entity_id
_entity_poly.type
_entity_poly.pdbx_seq_one_letter_code
_entity_poly.pdbx_strand_id
1 'polypeptide(L)' 'MTRDPRYDILFEPVKIGPVISKNRFYQVPHCNGMGRVFPDSMIAMRGMKAEGGWGIIATEQVDFH' A
#
# COMPACT_ATOMS: atom_id res chain seq x y z
N MET A 1 3.99 19.43 15.09
CA MET A 1 3.50 20.30 14.01
C MET A 1 2.08 19.91 13.69
N THR A 2 1.16 20.88 13.64
CA THR A 2 -0.22 20.64 13.18
C THR A 2 -0.20 20.44 11.66
N ARG A 3 -0.91 19.43 11.15
CA ARG A 3 -1.05 19.17 9.71
C ARG A 3 -1.79 20.34 9.04
N ASP A 4 -1.35 20.74 7.84
CA ASP A 4 -2.08 21.74 7.03
C ASP A 4 -3.46 21.16 6.65
N PRO A 5 -4.57 21.87 6.95
CA PRO A 5 -5.93 21.38 6.70
C PRO A 5 -6.20 20.98 5.25
N ARG A 6 -5.48 21.54 4.28
CA ARG A 6 -5.61 21.16 2.85
C ARG A 6 -5.31 19.68 2.60
N TYR A 7 -4.54 19.05 3.48
CA TYR A 7 -4.20 17.63 3.36
C TYR A 7 -5.12 16.72 4.17
N ASP A 8 -6.06 17.24 4.96
CA ASP A 8 -6.94 16.42 5.79
C ASP A 8 -7.72 15.38 4.97
N ILE A 9 -8.17 15.78 3.78
CA ILE A 9 -8.84 14.90 2.82
C ILE A 9 -8.05 13.62 2.50
N LEU A 10 -6.72 13.68 2.48
CA LEU A 10 -5.87 12.52 2.17
C LEU A 10 -5.94 11.42 3.24
N PHE A 11 -6.40 11.76 4.44
CA PHE A 11 -6.48 10.85 5.59
C PHE A 11 -7.90 10.41 5.91
N GLU A 12 -8.88 10.81 5.11
CA GLU A 12 -10.24 10.30 5.23
C GLU A 12 -10.31 8.83 4.79
N PRO A 13 -11.09 7.99 5.49
CA PRO A 13 -11.32 6.61 5.08
C PRO A 13 -12.02 6.50 3.72
N VAL A 14 -11.70 5.45 2.96
CA VAL A 14 -12.32 5.18 1.65
C VAL A 14 -12.81 3.73 1.59
N LYS A 15 -14.09 3.54 1.26
CA LYS A 15 -14.68 2.20 1.05
C LYS A 15 -14.29 1.66 -0.33
N ILE A 16 -13.77 0.43 -0.36
CA ILE A 16 -13.37 -0.29 -1.57
C ILE A 16 -13.99 -1.69 -1.51
N GLY A 17 -15.11 -1.88 -2.19
CA GLY A 17 -15.89 -3.12 -2.10
C GLY A 17 -16.26 -3.44 -0.64
N PRO A 18 -15.85 -4.60 -0.09
CA PRO A 18 -16.17 -5.01 1.28
C PRO A 18 -15.24 -4.42 2.35
N VAL A 19 -14.12 -3.79 1.99
CA VAL A 19 -13.13 -3.26 2.94
C VAL A 19 -13.11 -1.73 2.97
N ILE A 20 -12.56 -1.16 4.03
CA ILE A 20 -12.37 0.29 4.18
C ILE A 20 -10.88 0.56 4.38
N SER A 21 -10.28 1.33 3.48
CA SER A 21 -8.93 1.85 3.66
C SER A 21 -8.93 2.98 4.68
N LYS A 22 -7.93 3.03 5.55
CA LYS A 22 -7.78 4.06 6.59
C LYS A 22 -7.48 5.46 6.03
N ASN A 23 -7.03 5.56 4.78
CA ASN A 23 -6.66 6.81 4.12
C ASN A 23 -6.62 6.65 2.59
N ARG A 24 -6.30 7.74 1.87
CA ARG A 24 -6.24 7.79 0.40
C ARG A 24 -4.86 7.45 -0.18
N PHE A 25 -3.91 7.00 0.63
CA PHE A 25 -2.57 6.63 0.16
C PHE A 25 -2.59 5.20 -0.40
N TYR A 26 -2.39 5.08 -1.71
CA TYR A 26 -2.41 3.80 -2.43
C TYR A 26 -1.07 3.50 -3.11
N GLN A 27 -0.38 2.46 -2.64
CA GLN A 27 0.78 1.93 -3.34
C GLN A 27 0.31 0.99 -4.45
N VAL A 28 0.30 1.52 -5.67
CA VAL A 28 -0.05 0.81 -6.90
C VAL A 28 0.88 -0.36 -7.19
N PRO A 29 0.44 -1.39 -7.95
CA PRO A 29 1.29 -2.53 -8.32
C PRO A 29 2.64 -2.08 -8.91
N HIS A 30 3.75 -2.60 -8.39
CA HIS A 30 5.09 -2.38 -8.94
C HIS A 30 6.03 -3.55 -8.63
N CYS A 31 6.90 -3.85 -9.60
CA CYS A 31 7.98 -4.82 -9.46
C CYS A 31 9.12 -4.29 -8.58
N ASN A 32 9.90 -5.21 -8.02
CA ASN A 32 11.05 -4.89 -7.16
C ASN A 32 12.26 -5.79 -7.44
N GLY A 33 12.22 -6.59 -8.52
CA GLY A 33 13.28 -7.53 -8.88
C GLY A 33 13.39 -8.78 -8.01
N MET A 34 12.55 -8.92 -6.98
CA MET A 34 12.55 -10.07 -6.05
C MET A 34 11.66 -11.20 -6.57
N GLY A 35 10.46 -10.85 -7.06
CA GLY A 35 9.47 -11.78 -7.57
C GLY A 35 9.24 -12.98 -6.66
N ARG A 36 8.99 -14.13 -7.28
CA ARG A 36 8.82 -15.43 -6.60
C ARG A 36 10.10 -16.06 -6.06
N VAL A 37 11.28 -15.53 -6.42
CA VAL A 37 12.58 -16.11 -6.02
C VAL A 37 12.96 -15.65 -4.61
N PHE A 38 12.64 -14.41 -4.24
CA PHE A 38 12.96 -13.82 -2.94
C PHE A 38 11.69 -13.31 -2.22
N PRO A 39 10.76 -14.21 -1.84
CA PRO A 39 9.46 -13.80 -1.28
C PRO A 39 9.60 -13.07 0.08
N ASP A 40 10.53 -13.46 0.94
CA ASP A 40 10.74 -12.82 2.24
C ASP A 40 11.17 -11.36 2.11
N SER A 41 12.04 -11.08 1.13
CA SER A 41 12.44 -9.70 0.80
C SER A 41 11.24 -8.88 0.30
N MET A 42 10.37 -9.49 -0.51
CA MET A 42 9.13 -8.84 -0.95
C MET A 42 8.22 -8.55 0.24
N ILE A 43 8.01 -9.52 1.14
CA ILE A 43 7.18 -9.36 2.34
C ILE A 43 7.72 -8.22 3.20
N ALA A 44 9.02 -8.20 3.51
CA ALA A 44 9.65 -7.16 4.30
C ALA A 44 9.46 -5.76 3.66
N MET A 45 9.68 -5.63 2.35
CA MET A 45 9.50 -4.36 1.63
C MET A 45 8.04 -3.86 1.69
N ARG A 46 7.05 -4.76 1.64
CA ARG A 46 5.63 -4.39 1.78
C ARG A 46 5.30 -4.05 3.24
N GLY A 47 5.85 -4.78 4.20
CA GLY A 47 5.73 -4.48 5.64
C GLY A 47 6.18 -3.05 5.96
N MET A 48 7.33 -2.64 5.44
CA MET A 48 7.84 -1.26 5.60
C MET A 48 6.87 -0.19 5.07
N LYS A 49 6.14 -0.47 3.99
CA LYS A 49 5.10 0.45 3.51
C LYS A 49 3.88 0.46 4.43
N ALA A 50 3.49 -0.68 4.98
CA ALA A 50 2.38 -0.76 5.92
C ALA A 50 2.69 0.07 7.19
N GLU A 51 3.89 -0.09 7.73
CA GLU A 51 4.43 0.69 8.85
C GLU A 51 4.51 2.19 8.51
N GLY A 52 4.92 2.53 7.28
CA GLY A 52 4.96 3.90 6.76
C GLY A 52 3.60 4.56 6.54
N GLY A 53 2.49 3.86 6.82
CA GLY A 53 1.16 4.45 6.87
C GLY A 53 0.34 4.36 5.58
N TRP A 54 0.81 3.63 4.56
CA TRP A 54 0.01 3.35 3.37
C TRP A 54 -1.30 2.63 3.74
N GLY A 55 -2.42 3.08 3.19
CA GLY A 55 -3.73 2.47 3.43
C GLY A 55 -3.97 1.23 2.59
N ILE A 56 -3.37 1.19 1.39
CA ILE A 56 -3.53 0.11 0.42
C ILE A 56 -2.16 -0.19 -0.19
N ILE A 57 -1.81 -1.48 -0.26
CA ILE A 57 -0.52 -1.96 -0.77
C ILE A 57 -0.79 -3.14 -1.70
N ALA A 58 -0.33 -3.04 -2.95
CA ALA A 58 -0.43 -4.12 -3.93
C ALA A 58 0.91 -4.84 -4.11
N THR A 59 0.82 -6.13 -4.49
CA THR A 59 1.94 -6.92 -5.03
C THR A 59 2.34 -6.40 -6.41
N GLU A 60 3.38 -6.99 -7.00
CA GLU A 60 3.62 -6.85 -8.44
C GLU A 60 2.63 -7.69 -9.25
N GLN A 61 2.77 -7.68 -10.59
CA GLN A 61 2.08 -8.64 -11.45
C GLN A 61 2.38 -10.06 -10.97
N VAL A 62 1.33 -10.87 -10.82
CA VAL A 62 1.44 -12.29 -10.54
C VAL A 62 0.82 -13.03 -11.72
N ASP A 63 1.58 -13.94 -12.32
CA ASP A 63 1.09 -14.78 -13.41
C ASP A 63 0.10 -15.82 -12.87
N PHE A 64 -0.99 -16.04 -13.60
CA PHE A 64 -2.00 -17.07 -13.31
C PHE A 64 -2.43 -17.74 -14.61
N HIS A 65 -2.72 -19.05 -14.56
CA HIS A 65 -3.29 -19.85 -15.65
C HIS A 65 -4.38 -20.77 -15.10
#